data_AF-A0AAN0KPQ3-F1
#
_entry.id   AF-A0AAN0KPQ3-F1
#
_cell.length_a   1.000
_cell.length_b   1.000
_cell.length_c   1.000
_cell.angle_alpha   90.00
_cell.angle_beta   90.00
_cell.angle_gamma   90.00
#
_symmetry.space_group_name_H-M   'P 1'
#
loop_
_entity.id
_entity.type
_entity.pdbx_description
1 polymer ?
#
loop_
_entity_poly.entity_id
_entity_poly.type
_entity_poly.pdbx_seq_one_letter_code
_entity_poly.pdbx_strand_id
1 'polypeptide(L)'
;MKDKELKNPPPSEETQINTTRKQHPQDPGVHAKMPHERDQSVGEVNPEPSPPIEQAHQDLKDGLVDTDERAADGRPKGSKKPTA
;
A
#
# COMPACT_ATOMS: atom_id res chain seq x y z
N MET A 1 -21.38 14.01 -31.41
CA MET A 1 -20.75 13.07 -30.46
C MET A 1 -20.92 13.72 -29.10
N LYS A 2 -21.65 13.08 -28.19
CA LYS A 2 -22.01 13.66 -26.88
C LYS A 2 -21.35 12.79 -25.83
N ASP A 3 -20.39 13.38 -25.14
CA ASP A 3 -19.54 12.75 -24.16
C ASP A 3 -20.38 12.25 -22.99
N LYS A 4 -20.19 10.98 -22.64
CA LYS A 4 -20.87 10.32 -21.53
C LYS A 4 -20.21 10.80 -20.23
N GLU A 5 -20.91 11.70 -19.56
CA GLU A 5 -20.69 12.11 -18.19
C GLU A 5 -20.52 10.87 -17.28
N LEU A 6 -19.32 10.68 -16.72
CA LEU A 6 -19.08 9.69 -15.67
C LEU A 6 -19.85 10.12 -14.42
N LYS A 7 -21.07 9.59 -14.26
CA LYS A 7 -21.80 9.67 -13.00
C LYS A 7 -21.08 8.79 -12.00
N ASN A 8 -20.29 9.40 -11.13
CA ASN A 8 -19.86 8.77 -9.88
C ASN A 8 -21.12 8.25 -9.15
N PRO A 9 -21.14 6.99 -8.68
CA PRO A 9 -22.31 6.48 -7.97
C PRO A 9 -22.54 7.30 -6.70
N PRO A 10 -23.81 7.48 -6.28
CA PRO A 10 -24.13 8.26 -5.09
C PRO A 10 -23.55 7.60 -3.82
N PRO A 11 -23.23 8.38 -2.78
CA PRO A 11 -22.85 7.83 -1.49
C PRO A 11 -24.12 7.33 -0.77
N SER A 12 -24.43 6.06 -0.93
CA SER A 12 -25.43 5.35 -0.12
C SER A 12 -25.01 3.88 -0.15
N GLU A 13 -24.85 3.16 0.96
CA GLU A 13 -25.62 3.15 2.19
C GLU A 13 -24.67 2.85 3.36
N GLU A 14 -24.99 3.33 4.57
CA GLU A 14 -24.32 2.87 5.78
C GLU A 14 -24.29 1.34 5.81
N THR A 15 -23.12 0.75 6.10
CA THR A 15 -22.96 -0.70 6.15
C THR A 15 -23.80 -1.25 7.30
N GLN A 16 -25.04 -1.64 7.03
CA GLN A 16 -25.94 -2.23 8.02
C GLN A 16 -25.42 -3.63 8.38
N ILE A 17 -24.69 -3.71 9.50
CA ILE A 17 -24.22 -4.99 10.03
C ILE A 17 -25.37 -5.73 10.74
N ASN A 18 -25.83 -6.83 10.15
CA ASN A 18 -26.86 -7.68 10.74
C ASN A 18 -26.25 -8.53 11.87
N THR A 19 -26.30 -8.03 13.11
CA THR A 19 -25.74 -8.70 14.31
C THR A 19 -26.48 -9.99 14.70
N THR A 20 -27.70 -10.20 14.20
CA THR A 20 -28.52 -11.39 14.48
C THR A 20 -28.21 -12.56 13.55
N ARG A 21 -27.66 -12.30 12.35
CA ARG A 21 -27.39 -13.35 11.36
C ARG A 21 -26.26 -14.23 11.85
N LYS A 22 -26.48 -15.55 11.89
CA LYS A 22 -25.39 -16.53 12.08
C LYS A 22 -24.65 -16.70 10.76
N GLN A 23 -23.33 -16.71 10.83
CA GLN A 23 -22.46 -16.96 9.70
C GLN A 23 -22.61 -18.41 9.24
N HIS A 24 -22.94 -18.61 7.97
CA HIS A 24 -23.05 -19.93 7.35
C HIS A 24 -21.73 -20.31 6.67
N PRO A 25 -21.40 -21.61 6.53
CA PRO A 25 -20.14 -22.04 5.91
C PRO A 25 -19.91 -21.52 4.48
N GLN A 26 -20.98 -21.18 3.77
CA GLN A 26 -20.94 -20.66 2.41
C GLN A 26 -20.83 -19.12 2.34
N ASP A 27 -20.87 -18.43 3.49
CA ASP A 27 -20.79 -16.98 3.52
C ASP A 27 -19.40 -16.49 3.06
N PRO A 28 -19.33 -15.40 2.28
CA PRO A 28 -18.05 -14.83 1.87
C PRO A 28 -17.26 -14.39 3.10
N GLY A 29 -16.00 -14.81 3.21
CA GLY A 29 -15.12 -14.48 4.33
C GLY A 29 -15.08 -15.52 5.46
N VAL A 30 -15.86 -16.61 5.40
CA VAL A 30 -15.77 -17.72 6.38
C VAL A 30 -14.37 -18.34 6.44
N HIS A 31 -13.68 -18.38 5.30
CA HIS A 31 -12.33 -18.91 5.19
C HIS A 31 -11.25 -17.82 5.28
N ALA A 32 -11.62 -16.58 5.60
CA ALA A 32 -10.63 -15.54 5.82
C ALA A 32 -9.84 -15.86 7.09
N LYS A 33 -8.51 -15.85 6.97
CA LYS A 33 -7.61 -16.08 8.10
C LYS A 33 -7.79 -14.98 9.15
N MET A 34 -7.68 -15.37 10.41
CA MET A 34 -7.62 -14.43 11.53
C MET A 34 -6.40 -13.51 11.41
N PRO A 35 -6.37 -12.30 12.01
CA PRO A 35 -5.22 -11.40 11.92
C PRO A 35 -3.89 -12.07 12.29
N HIS A 36 -3.85 -12.80 13.40
CA HIS A 36 -2.66 -13.53 13.86
C HIS A 36 -2.29 -14.73 12.96
N GLU A 37 -3.26 -15.30 12.23
CA GLU A 37 -3.01 -16.35 11.23
C GLU A 37 -2.47 -15.75 9.93
N ARG A 38 -2.95 -14.56 9.53
CA ARG A 38 -2.43 -13.83 8.38
C ARG A 38 -0.97 -13.44 8.59
N ASP A 39 -0.64 -12.94 9.78
CA ASP A 39 0.72 -12.50 10.13
C ASP A 39 1.74 -13.65 10.06
N GLN A 40 1.33 -14.89 10.33
CA GLN A 40 2.20 -16.08 10.24
C GLN A 40 2.16 -16.76 8.86
N SER A 41 1.40 -16.23 7.91
CA SER A 41 1.23 -16.85 6.59
C SER A 41 2.13 -16.22 5.53
N VAL A 42 2.67 -17.04 4.63
CA VAL A 42 3.69 -16.66 3.64
C VAL A 42 3.15 -16.21 2.28
N GLY A 43 1.84 -15.97 2.15
CA GLY A 43 1.18 -15.75 0.85
C GLY A 43 0.22 -14.57 0.77
N GLU A 44 0.13 -13.75 1.82
CA GLU A 44 -0.72 -12.55 1.84
C GLU A 44 0.01 -11.32 1.27
N VAL A 45 1.28 -11.48 0.88
CA VAL A 45 2.08 -10.47 0.18
C VAL A 45 2.16 -10.81 -1.30
N ASN A 46 2.19 -9.80 -2.16
CA ASN A 46 2.36 -9.99 -3.60
C ASN A 46 3.74 -10.63 -3.86
N PRO A 47 3.83 -11.77 -4.56
CA PRO A 47 5.12 -12.43 -4.79
C PRO A 47 6.09 -11.57 -5.59
N GLU A 48 5.58 -10.74 -6.49
CA GLU A 48 6.38 -9.82 -7.30
C GLU A 48 6.35 -8.41 -6.71
N PRO A 49 7.50 -7.74 -6.58
CA PRO A 49 7.55 -6.34 -6.19
C PRO A 49 6.88 -5.47 -7.25
N SER A 50 6.28 -4.35 -6.84
CA SER A 50 5.77 -3.38 -7.81
C SER A 50 6.92 -2.62 -8.48
N PRO A 51 6.75 -2.10 -9.71
CA PRO A 51 7.83 -1.40 -10.42
C PRO A 51 8.49 -0.26 -9.62
N PRO A 52 7.76 0.55 -8.81
CA PRO A 52 8.39 1.56 -7.97
C PRO A 52 9.32 0.99 -6.89
N ILE A 53 9.01 -0.19 -6.36
CA ILE A 53 9.83 -0.88 -5.35
C ILE A 53 11.11 -1.43 -5.99
N GLU A 54 11.02 -1.96 -7.21
CA GLU A 54 12.19 -2.39 -7.98
C GLU A 54 13.14 -1.22 -8.25
N GLN A 55 12.60 -0.08 -8.67
CA GLN A 55 13.38 1.14 -8.91
C GLN A 55 14.07 1.61 -7.63
N ALA A 56 13.32 1.73 -6.53
CA ALA A 56 13.89 2.15 -5.24
C ALA A 56 14.99 1.20 -4.76
N HIS A 57 14.84 -0.11 -4.96
CA HIS A 57 15.89 -1.08 -4.66
C HIS A 57 17.15 -0.83 -5.51
N GLN A 58 16.99 -0.57 -6.81
CA GLN A 58 18.10 -0.27 -7.70
C GLN A 58 18.80 1.05 -7.33
N ASP A 59 18.04 2.08 -6.98
CA ASP A 59 18.57 3.37 -6.51
C ASP A 59 19.43 3.19 -5.26
N LEU A 60 18.94 2.44 -4.26
CA LEU A 60 19.72 2.12 -3.06
C LEU A 60 20.98 1.32 -3.38
N LYS A 61 20.91 0.37 -4.31
CA LYS A 61 22.05 -0.45 -4.76
C LYS A 61 23.11 0.40 -5.47
N ASP A 62 22.68 1.41 -6.23
CA ASP A 62 23.55 2.36 -6.91
C ASP A 62 24.04 3.48 -5.98
N GLY A 63 23.62 3.47 -4.71
CA GLY A 63 24.00 4.45 -3.70
C GLY A 63 23.30 5.80 -3.85
N LEU A 64 22.23 5.87 -4.65
CA LEU A 64 21.32 7.01 -4.68
C LEU A 64 20.58 7.06 -3.33
N VAL A 65 20.77 8.18 -2.64
CA VAL A 65 20.04 8.54 -1.43
C VAL A 65 18.95 9.51 -1.85
N ASP A 66 17.78 9.45 -1.22
CA ASP A 66 16.69 10.36 -1.51
C ASP A 66 17.16 11.81 -1.33
N THR A 67 17.30 12.53 -2.45
CA THR A 67 17.91 13.87 -2.47
C THR A 67 16.88 14.99 -2.39
N ASP A 68 15.59 14.67 -2.49
CA ASP A 68 14.49 15.61 -2.30
C ASP A 68 14.31 15.96 -0.82
N GLU A 69 14.65 15.03 0.09
CA GLU A 69 14.81 15.30 1.51
C GLU A 69 16.01 16.22 1.72
N ARG A 70 15.72 17.49 1.96
CA ARG A 70 16.71 18.46 2.41
C ARG A 70 16.82 18.45 3.93
N ALA A 71 18.05 18.49 4.44
CA ALA A 71 18.32 18.83 5.82
C ALA A 71 17.90 20.29 6.11
N ALA A 72 17.83 20.67 7.39
CA ALA A 72 17.44 22.03 7.79
C ALA A 72 18.33 23.14 7.19
N ASP A 73 19.55 22.80 6.74
CA ASP A 73 20.49 23.70 6.07
C ASP A 73 20.30 23.75 4.54
N GLY A 74 19.28 23.08 4.00
CA GLY A 74 18.97 23.05 2.58
C GLY A 74 19.86 22.12 1.75
N ARG A 75 20.72 21.27 2.35
CA ARG A 75 21.50 20.28 1.59
C ARG A 75 20.77 18.94 1.47
N PRO A 76 21.04 18.12 0.43
CA PRO A 76 20.52 16.75 0.38
C PRO A 76 20.93 15.99 1.64
N LYS A 77 19.96 15.36 2.30
CA LYS A 77 20.17 14.54 3.47
C LYS A 77 21.08 13.37 3.10
N GLY A 78 22.13 13.12 3.89
CA GLY A 78 23.12 12.07 3.60
C GLY A 78 24.33 12.49 2.74
N SER A 79 24.42 13.76 2.32
CA SER A 79 25.64 14.28 1.68
C SER A 79 26.86 14.18 2.62
N LYS A 80 27.93 13.51 2.16
CA LYS A 80 29.19 13.43 2.91
C LYS A 80 29.84 14.82 2.92
N LYS A 81 30.27 15.30 4.10
CA LYS A 81 31.09 16.51 4.19
C LYS A 81 32.40 16.27 3.45
N PRO A 82 32.80 17.12 2.48
CA PRO A 82 34.13 17.02 1.92
C PRO A 82 35.15 17.20 3.05
N THR A 83 36.06 16.24 3.19
CA THR A 83 37.19 16.35 4.11
C THR A 83 38.19 17.28 3.44
N ALA A 84 38.47 18.41 4.07
CA ALA A 84 39.43 19.42 3.59
C ALA A 84 40.87 18.94 3.71
#